data_AF-A0A9E5QAT3-F1
#
_entry.id   AF-A0A9E5QAT3-F1
#
_cell.length_a   1.000
_cell.length_b   1.000
_cell.length_c   1.000
_cell.angle_alpha   90.00
_cell.angle_beta   90.00
_cell.angle_gamma   90.00
#
_symmetry.space_group_name_H-M   'P 1'
#
loop_
_entity.id
_entity.type
_entity.pdbx_description
1 polymer ?
#
loop_
_entity_poly.entity_id
_entity_poly.type
_entity_poly.pdbx_seq_one_letter_code
_entity_poly.pdbx_strand_id
1 'polypeptide(L)'
;YKNVASQKIAVFAWDSANSVPKTGDASNITAQISIDGGTCAATNDTNPTELDATDAPGIYLFDLTQAETNGDLIILSAKSSTSDIDIRPVSAYTKLEVIDGNYTVQDVMKILLAYLGGKTSGGGTETIIFRNPADTKDRVTQSVDSCGNRSGVTLDVS
;
A
#
# COMPACT_ATOMS: atom_id res chain seq x y z
N TYR A 1 -0.32 -0.54 -1.41
CA TYR A 1 -0.61 0.24 -0.19
C TYR A 1 -2.00 -0.11 0.33
N LYS A 2 -2.23 -0.07 1.65
CA LYS A 2 -3.53 -0.40 2.25
C LYS A 2 -4.54 0.72 2.00
N ASN A 3 -5.77 0.39 1.64
CA ASN A 3 -6.90 1.32 1.51
C ASN A 3 -6.62 2.50 0.55
N VAL A 4 -5.95 2.21 -0.56
CA VAL A 4 -5.66 3.17 -1.64
C VAL A 4 -6.24 2.65 -2.93
N ALA A 5 -6.93 3.52 -3.69
CA ALA A 5 -7.48 3.17 -4.99
C ALA A 5 -6.37 3.01 -6.06
N SER A 6 -6.75 2.44 -7.21
CA SER A 6 -5.91 2.39 -8.41
C SER A 6 -4.58 1.66 -8.19
N GLN A 7 -4.57 0.67 -7.29
CA GLN A 7 -3.45 -0.27 -7.17
C GLN A 7 -3.65 -1.38 -8.21
N LYS A 8 -2.55 -1.99 -8.64
CA LYS A 8 -2.59 -3.13 -9.57
C LYS A 8 -1.90 -4.33 -8.95
N ILE A 9 -2.42 -5.52 -9.24
CA ILE A 9 -1.74 -6.78 -8.95
C ILE A 9 -1.55 -7.55 -10.24
N ALA A 10 -0.34 -8.07 -10.42
CA ALA A 10 0.03 -8.85 -11.60
C ALA A 10 -0.14 -10.34 -11.32
N VAL A 11 -0.67 -11.08 -12.29
CA VAL A 11 -0.63 -12.55 -12.33
C VAL A 11 0.10 -13.00 -13.58
N PHE A 12 0.63 -14.22 -13.53
CA PHE A 12 1.31 -14.83 -14.67
C PHE A 12 0.50 -16.02 -15.19
N ALA A 13 0.16 -15.97 -16.48
CA ALA A 13 -0.52 -17.06 -17.19
C ALA A 13 0.47 -17.84 -18.06
N TRP A 14 0.43 -19.15 -17.94
CA TRP A 14 1.30 -20.10 -18.63
C TRP A 14 0.47 -21.06 -19.48
N ASP A 15 0.79 -21.16 -20.76
CA ASP A 15 0.23 -22.19 -21.64
C ASP A 15 1.03 -23.48 -21.44
N SER A 16 0.44 -24.43 -20.72
CA SER A 16 1.09 -25.71 -20.41
C SER A 16 1.15 -26.67 -21.61
N ALA A 17 0.26 -26.52 -22.60
CA ALA A 17 0.27 -27.32 -23.81
C ALA A 17 1.45 -26.93 -24.72
N ASN A 18 1.68 -25.62 -24.87
CA ASN A 18 2.73 -25.09 -25.74
C ASN A 18 4.03 -24.73 -24.99
N SER A 19 4.02 -24.79 -23.65
CA SER A 19 5.16 -24.45 -22.79
C SER A 19 5.70 -23.03 -23.03
N VAL A 20 4.80 -22.07 -23.19
CA VAL A 20 5.12 -20.65 -23.39
C VAL A 20 4.22 -19.77 -22.50
N PRO A 21 4.61 -18.52 -22.19
CA PRO A 21 3.69 -17.58 -21.56
C PRO A 21 2.46 -17.35 -22.43
N LYS A 22 1.28 -17.32 -21.80
CA LYS A 22 0.02 -17.18 -22.53
C LYS A 22 -0.27 -15.72 -22.81
N THR A 23 -0.17 -15.28 -24.06
CA THR A 23 -0.54 -13.92 -24.48
C THR A 23 -1.96 -13.83 -25.06
N GLY A 24 -2.53 -12.62 -25.09
CA GLY A 24 -3.81 -12.31 -25.73
C GLY A 24 -5.05 -12.95 -25.10
N ASP A 25 -4.98 -13.36 -23.83
CA ASP A 25 -6.04 -14.14 -23.17
C ASP A 25 -6.88 -13.34 -22.17
N ALA A 26 -6.69 -12.01 -22.13
CA ALA A 26 -7.32 -11.10 -21.17
C ALA A 26 -8.84 -11.33 -21.01
N SER A 27 -9.57 -11.43 -22.12
CA SER A 27 -11.03 -11.63 -22.11
C SER A 27 -11.50 -12.98 -21.52
N ASN A 28 -10.61 -13.96 -21.45
CA ASN A 28 -10.90 -15.30 -20.93
C ASN A 28 -10.49 -15.44 -19.46
N ILE A 29 -9.73 -14.49 -18.92
CA ILE A 29 -9.23 -14.52 -17.56
C ILE A 29 -10.17 -13.74 -16.65
N THR A 30 -10.57 -14.39 -15.55
CA THR A 30 -11.32 -13.78 -14.44
C THR A 30 -10.59 -14.07 -13.13
N ALA A 31 -10.84 -13.28 -12.09
CA ALA A 31 -10.20 -13.50 -10.78
C ALA A 31 -11.16 -13.46 -9.59
N GLN A 32 -10.71 -14.14 -8.54
CA GLN A 32 -11.26 -14.07 -7.20
C GLN A 32 -10.22 -13.45 -6.28
N ILE A 33 -10.67 -12.55 -5.41
CA ILE A 33 -9.87 -11.89 -4.40
C ILE A 33 -10.27 -12.40 -3.01
N SER A 34 -9.29 -12.69 -2.18
CA SER A 34 -9.45 -12.98 -0.76
C SER A 34 -8.69 -11.93 0.05
N ILE A 35 -9.40 -11.26 0.94
CA ILE A 35 -8.87 -10.23 1.84
C ILE A 35 -8.70 -10.85 3.22
N ASP A 36 -7.49 -10.79 3.77
CA ASP A 36 -7.12 -11.32 5.10
C ASP A 36 -7.45 -12.81 5.30
N GLY A 37 -7.41 -13.59 4.21
CA GLY A 37 -7.78 -15.01 4.22
C GLY A 37 -9.28 -15.26 4.40
N GLY A 38 -10.11 -14.23 4.22
CA GLY A 38 -11.56 -14.33 4.22
C GLY A 38 -12.13 -15.04 2.99
N THR A 39 -13.46 -15.06 2.90
CA THR A 39 -14.16 -15.67 1.76
C THR A 39 -13.77 -14.99 0.45
N CYS A 40 -13.45 -15.80 -0.56
CA CYS A 40 -13.20 -15.30 -1.91
C CYS A 40 -14.43 -14.59 -2.49
N ALA A 41 -14.21 -13.45 -3.13
CA ALA A 41 -15.20 -12.72 -3.91
C ALA A 41 -14.64 -12.39 -5.29
N ALA A 42 -15.51 -12.16 -6.27
CA ALA A 42 -15.07 -11.69 -7.58
C ALA A 42 -14.37 -10.32 -7.42
N THR A 43 -13.25 -10.14 -8.10
CA THR A 43 -12.66 -8.80 -8.25
C THR A 43 -13.62 -7.90 -9.03
N ASN A 44 -13.58 -6.60 -8.79
CA ASN A 44 -14.33 -5.61 -9.55
C ASN A 44 -13.85 -5.53 -11.00
N ASP A 45 -12.55 -5.76 -11.23
CA ASP A 45 -11.98 -5.79 -12.57
C ASP A 45 -12.25 -7.14 -13.24
N THR A 46 -13.34 -7.20 -14.02
CA THR A 46 -13.88 -8.46 -14.55
C THR A 46 -12.87 -9.22 -15.40
N ASN A 47 -12.05 -8.49 -16.17
CA ASN A 47 -11.01 -9.05 -17.03
C ASN A 47 -9.75 -8.20 -16.91
N PRO A 48 -8.58 -8.80 -16.71
CA PRO A 48 -7.34 -8.04 -16.55
C PRO A 48 -6.90 -7.41 -17.87
N THR A 49 -5.99 -6.45 -17.76
CA THR A 49 -5.24 -5.93 -18.92
C THR A 49 -3.93 -6.68 -19.08
N GLU A 50 -3.62 -7.18 -20.28
CA GLU A 50 -2.28 -7.71 -20.58
C GLU A 50 -1.24 -6.59 -20.54
N LEU A 51 -0.15 -6.77 -19.80
CA LEU A 51 0.87 -5.73 -19.62
C LEU A 51 1.58 -5.43 -20.93
N ASP A 52 2.19 -6.44 -21.54
CA ASP A 52 2.84 -6.34 -22.85
C ASP A 52 3.05 -7.75 -23.43
N ALA A 53 2.52 -8.02 -24.62
CA ALA A 53 2.63 -9.34 -25.25
C ALA A 53 4.05 -9.66 -25.79
N THR A 54 4.92 -8.67 -25.90
CA THR A 54 6.28 -8.79 -26.47
C THR A 54 7.34 -8.77 -25.38
N ASP A 55 7.32 -7.73 -24.54
CA ASP A 55 8.36 -7.46 -23.54
C ASP A 55 8.05 -8.06 -22.16
N ALA A 56 6.77 -8.38 -21.89
CA ALA A 56 6.31 -8.99 -20.64
C ALA A 56 5.23 -10.07 -20.85
N PRO A 57 5.47 -11.06 -21.74
CA PRO A 57 4.44 -11.97 -22.21
C PRO A 57 3.86 -12.79 -21.05
N GLY A 58 2.53 -12.94 -21.04
CA GLY A 58 1.81 -13.71 -20.01
C GLY A 58 1.57 -12.98 -18.70
N ILE A 59 1.96 -11.71 -18.58
CA ILE A 59 1.66 -10.88 -17.41
C ILE A 59 0.33 -10.15 -17.61
N TYR A 60 -0.61 -10.37 -16.69
CA TYR A 60 -1.93 -9.75 -16.67
C TYR A 60 -2.11 -8.94 -15.39
N LEU A 61 -2.59 -7.72 -15.54
CA LEU A 61 -2.79 -6.74 -14.47
C LEU A 61 -4.27 -6.61 -14.15
N PHE A 62 -4.61 -6.82 -12.89
CA PHE A 62 -5.93 -6.50 -12.36
C PHE A 62 -5.91 -5.14 -11.67
N ASP A 63 -6.88 -4.30 -12.00
CA ASP A 63 -7.17 -3.05 -11.30
C ASP A 63 -7.93 -3.30 -10.00
N LEU A 64 -7.36 -2.85 -8.89
CA LEU A 64 -7.96 -2.98 -7.57
C LEU A 64 -8.59 -1.66 -7.12
N THR A 65 -9.81 -1.77 -6.61
CA THR A 65 -10.50 -0.67 -5.93
C THR A 65 -9.90 -0.40 -4.55
N GLN A 66 -10.27 0.74 -3.96
CA GLN A 66 -9.89 1.04 -2.58
C GLN A 66 -10.38 -0.01 -1.58
N ALA A 67 -11.57 -0.57 -1.79
CA ALA A 67 -12.14 -1.59 -0.91
C ALA A 67 -11.33 -2.90 -0.97
N GLU A 68 -10.91 -3.31 -2.17
CA GLU A 68 -10.14 -4.53 -2.40
C GLU A 68 -8.71 -4.46 -1.85
N THR A 69 -8.17 -3.25 -1.64
CA THR A 69 -6.85 -3.06 -1.02
C THR A 69 -6.94 -2.80 0.50
N ASN A 70 -8.13 -2.85 1.09
CA ASN A 70 -8.35 -2.56 2.50
C ASN A 70 -8.24 -3.80 3.41
N GLY A 71 -7.13 -4.54 3.28
CA GLY A 71 -6.78 -5.64 4.17
C GLY A 71 -5.27 -5.82 4.24
N ASP A 72 -4.78 -6.47 5.28
CA ASP A 72 -3.35 -6.66 5.54
C ASP A 72 -2.71 -7.64 4.54
N LEU A 73 -3.45 -8.65 4.12
CA LEU A 73 -3.07 -9.65 3.12
C LEU A 73 -4.11 -9.69 2.00
N ILE A 74 -3.68 -9.47 0.77
CA ILE A 74 -4.49 -9.61 -0.43
C ILE A 74 -4.00 -10.82 -1.21
N ILE A 75 -4.87 -11.78 -1.48
CA ILE A 75 -4.58 -12.93 -2.34
C ILE A 75 -5.48 -12.83 -3.56
N LEU A 76 -4.88 -12.74 -4.75
CA LEU A 76 -5.62 -12.78 -6.01
C LEU A 76 -5.33 -14.10 -6.72
N SER A 77 -6.41 -14.82 -7.01
CA SER A 77 -6.38 -16.08 -7.75
C SER A 77 -7.18 -15.94 -9.03
N ALA A 78 -6.51 -16.10 -10.16
CA ALA A 78 -7.12 -15.96 -11.48
C ALA A 78 -7.28 -17.32 -12.16
N LYS A 79 -8.23 -17.40 -13.09
CA LYS A 79 -8.49 -18.57 -13.92
C LYS A 79 -8.84 -18.13 -15.34
N SER A 80 -8.27 -18.81 -16.33
CA SER A 80 -8.70 -18.70 -17.72
C SER A 80 -9.77 -19.74 -18.06
N SER A 81 -10.71 -19.38 -18.93
CA SER A 81 -11.61 -20.34 -19.60
C SER A 81 -10.95 -21.04 -20.80
N THR A 82 -9.80 -20.57 -21.26
CA THR A 82 -8.99 -21.25 -22.28
C THR A 82 -8.38 -22.52 -21.68
N SER A 83 -8.43 -23.63 -22.42
CA SER A 83 -7.85 -24.91 -21.97
C SER A 83 -6.33 -24.81 -21.79
N ASP A 84 -5.79 -25.62 -20.87
CA ASP A 84 -4.35 -25.77 -20.62
C ASP A 84 -3.60 -24.51 -20.15
N ILE A 85 -4.34 -23.47 -19.73
CA ILE A 85 -3.75 -22.27 -19.15
C ILE A 85 -3.70 -22.39 -17.62
N ASP A 86 -2.48 -22.42 -17.09
CA ASP A 86 -2.20 -22.36 -15.66
C ASP A 86 -1.92 -20.91 -15.25
N ILE A 87 -2.58 -20.42 -14.20
CA ILE A 87 -2.37 -19.06 -13.71
C ILE A 87 -1.88 -19.11 -12.26
N ARG A 88 -0.70 -18.53 -12.04
CA ARG A 88 -0.09 -18.49 -10.72
C ARG A 88 -0.69 -17.35 -9.89
N PRO A 89 -1.27 -17.63 -8.71
CA PRO A 89 -1.79 -16.59 -7.84
C PRO A 89 -0.64 -15.78 -7.25
N VAL A 90 -0.94 -14.51 -6.92
CA VAL A 90 -0.02 -13.62 -6.23
C VAL A 90 -0.65 -13.17 -4.93
N SER A 91 0.17 -13.14 -3.87
CA SER A 91 -0.20 -12.56 -2.59
C SER A 91 0.60 -11.29 -2.34
N ALA A 92 -0.09 -10.26 -1.85
CA ALA A 92 0.49 -8.97 -1.53
C ALA A 92 0.14 -8.60 -0.10
N TYR A 93 1.16 -8.23 0.69
CA TYR A 93 0.96 -7.66 2.01
C TYR A 93 0.87 -6.14 1.90
N THR A 94 -0.18 -5.54 2.45
CA THR A 94 -0.36 -4.08 2.45
C THR A 94 -0.13 -3.45 3.82
N LYS A 95 0.00 -4.27 4.86
CA LYS A 95 0.27 -3.85 6.23
C LYS A 95 1.61 -3.11 6.32
N LEU A 96 1.60 -1.96 6.99
CA LEU A 96 2.80 -1.27 7.45
C LEU A 96 3.19 -1.83 8.82
N GLU A 97 4.49 -2.03 9.04
CA GLU A 97 5.00 -2.45 10.33
C GLU A 97 4.78 -1.35 11.38
N VAL A 98 4.19 -1.75 12.51
CA VAL A 98 3.87 -0.87 13.64
C VAL A 98 4.93 -1.07 14.72
N ILE A 99 5.55 0.02 15.12
CA ILE A 99 6.43 0.13 16.28
C ILE A 99 5.55 0.43 17.50
N ASP A 100 5.73 -0.33 18.57
CA ASP A 100 5.11 -0.14 19.89
C ASP A 100 3.57 -0.01 19.86
N GLY A 101 2.91 -0.64 18.89
CA GLY A 101 1.46 -0.73 18.78
C GLY A 101 0.73 0.53 18.32
N ASN A 102 1.42 1.68 18.23
CA ASN A 102 0.77 2.98 17.99
C ASN A 102 1.28 3.75 16.76
N TYR A 103 2.52 3.50 16.31
CA TYR A 103 3.13 4.27 15.23
C TYR A 103 3.71 3.35 14.17
N THR A 104 3.48 3.64 12.89
CA THR A 104 4.21 2.92 11.84
C THR A 104 5.65 3.43 11.77
N VAL A 105 6.57 2.64 11.17
CA VAL A 105 7.94 3.10 10.88
C VAL A 105 7.93 4.43 10.11
N GLN A 106 6.98 4.61 9.18
CA GLN A 106 6.83 5.85 8.43
C GLN A 106 6.44 7.03 9.32
N ASP A 107 5.55 6.80 10.29
CA ASP A 107 5.12 7.83 11.23
C ASP A 107 6.26 8.29 12.13
N VAL A 108 7.05 7.34 12.64
CA VAL A 108 8.25 7.65 13.43
C VAL A 108 9.25 8.47 12.60
N MET A 109 9.47 8.10 11.34
CA MET A 109 10.38 8.85 10.46
C MET A 109 9.89 10.27 10.16
N LYS A 110 8.57 10.51 10.04
CA LYS A 110 8.02 11.87 9.91
C LYS A 110 8.32 12.72 11.15
N ILE A 111 8.13 12.14 12.34
CA ILE A 111 8.38 12.82 13.62
C ILE A 111 9.87 13.11 13.80
N LEU A 112 10.74 12.13 13.55
CA LEU A 112 12.20 12.31 13.60
C LEU A 112 12.68 13.39 12.64
N LEU A 113 12.18 13.39 11.40
CA LEU A 113 12.55 14.39 10.40
C LEU A 113 12.15 15.80 10.83
N ALA A 114 10.95 15.99 11.41
CA ALA A 114 10.51 17.30 11.90
C ALA A 114 11.35 17.77 13.09
N TYR A 115 11.63 16.89 14.05
CA TYR A 115 12.39 17.23 15.24
C TYR A 115 13.87 17.52 14.93
N LEU A 116 14.52 16.67 14.12
CA LEU A 116 15.92 16.85 13.71
C LEU A 116 16.11 17.95 12.67
N GLY A 117 15.12 18.15 11.79
CA GLY A 117 15.11 19.27 10.84
C GLY A 117 14.96 20.63 11.51
N GLY A 118 14.42 20.67 12.73
CA GLY A 118 14.53 21.82 13.64
C GLY A 118 13.79 23.09 13.22
N LYS A 119 12.96 23.05 12.17
CA LYS A 119 12.11 24.20 11.82
C LYS A 119 11.05 24.36 12.90
N THR A 120 11.14 25.45 13.66
CA THR A 120 10.27 25.69 14.82
C THR A 120 9.36 26.90 14.65
N SER A 121 8.20 26.84 15.30
CA SER A 121 7.29 27.97 15.55
C SER A 121 7.03 28.08 17.05
N GLY A 122 6.87 29.30 17.56
CA GLY A 122 6.68 29.55 19.01
C GLY A 122 7.96 29.44 19.86
N GLY A 123 9.15 29.40 19.23
CA GLY A 123 10.42 29.42 19.94
C GLY A 123 10.54 30.64 20.86
N GLY A 124 10.90 30.42 22.13
CA GLY A 124 10.93 31.46 23.17
C GLY A 124 9.61 31.67 23.92
N THR A 125 8.59 30.87 23.64
CA THR A 125 7.33 30.82 24.38
C THR A 125 7.18 29.50 25.14
N GLU A 126 6.10 29.36 25.90
CA GLU A 126 5.74 28.11 26.60
C GLU A 126 5.27 27.00 25.65
N THR A 127 5.11 27.27 24.35
CA THR A 127 4.73 26.27 23.34
C THR A 127 5.70 26.29 22.17
N ILE A 128 6.48 25.22 22.02
CA ILE A 128 7.43 25.06 20.93
C ILE A 128 6.90 24.01 19.97
N ILE A 129 6.80 24.35 18.69
CA ILE A 129 6.28 23.45 17.67
C ILE A 129 7.33 23.17 16.61
N PHE A 130 7.63 21.89 16.35
CA PHE A 130 8.46 21.45 15.24
C PHE A 130 7.60 21.13 14.02
N ARG A 131 7.94 21.76 12.90
CA ARG A 131 7.18 21.76 11.66
C ARG A 131 7.71 20.72 10.70
N ASN A 132 6.87 20.24 9.78
CA ASN A 132 7.34 19.43 8.65
C ASN A 132 8.24 20.27 7.72
N PRO A 133 9.07 19.64 6.85
CA PRO A 133 9.98 20.38 5.96
C PRO A 133 9.30 21.40 5.04
N ALA A 134 8.06 21.13 4.61
CA ALA A 134 7.27 22.03 3.77
C ALA A 134 6.61 23.18 4.57
N ASP A 135 6.71 23.18 5.90
CA ASP A 135 6.11 24.15 6.80
C ASP A 135 4.59 24.32 6.67
N THR A 136 3.90 23.21 6.43
CA THR A 136 2.44 23.14 6.28
C THR A 136 1.75 22.44 7.45
N LYS A 137 2.48 21.66 8.25
CA LYS A 137 1.94 20.91 9.39
C LYS A 137 2.85 21.01 10.61
N ASP A 138 2.21 21.09 11.77
CA ASP A 138 2.82 20.86 13.07
C ASP A 138 3.01 19.36 13.27
N ARG A 139 4.21 18.91 13.65
CA ARG A 139 4.53 17.49 13.83
C ARG A 139 4.80 17.14 15.28
N VAL A 140 5.50 18.01 16.00
CA VAL A 140 5.78 17.84 17.43
C VAL A 140 5.44 19.14 18.13
N THR A 141 4.44 19.13 18.99
CA THR A 141 4.09 20.28 19.84
C THR A 141 4.53 19.99 21.26
N GLN A 142 5.30 20.89 21.85
CA GLN A 142 5.87 20.75 23.19
C GLN A 142 5.38 21.89 24.07
N SER A 143 4.82 21.56 25.21
CA SER A 143 4.58 22.53 26.29
C SER A 143 5.81 22.57 27.18
N VAL A 144 6.39 23.75 27.36
CA VAL A 144 7.58 23.97 28.17
C VAL A 144 7.30 24.96 29.28
N ASP A 145 7.90 24.71 30.44
CA ASP A 145 7.92 25.67 31.53
C ASP A 145 8.96 26.78 31.27
N SER A 146 9.03 27.76 32.19
CA SER A 146 10.00 28.86 32.12
C SER A 146 11.47 28.42 32.17
N CYS A 147 11.74 27.20 32.64
CA CYS A 147 13.07 26.60 32.71
C CYS A 147 13.41 25.78 31.45
N GLY A 148 12.48 25.67 30.49
CA GLY A 148 12.62 24.87 29.28
C GLY A 148 12.35 23.38 29.48
N ASN A 149 11.84 22.94 30.64
CA ASN A 149 11.44 21.56 30.84
C ASN A 149 10.12 21.29 30.11
N ARG A 150 10.03 20.13 29.46
CA ARG A 150 8.81 19.71 28.77
C ARG A 150 7.82 19.13 29.76
N SER A 151 6.65 19.75 29.87
CA SER A 151 5.51 19.27 30.66
C SER A 151 4.51 18.46 29.81
N GLY A 152 4.60 18.56 28.48
CA GLY A 152 3.77 17.79 27.56
C GLY A 152 4.39 17.73 26.16
N VAL A 153 4.14 16.62 25.45
CA VAL A 153 4.53 16.42 24.05
C VAL A 153 3.38 15.78 23.30
N THR A 154 2.93 16.43 22.24
CA THR A 154 1.90 15.92 21.32
C THR A 154 2.53 15.67 19.96
N LEU A 155 2.28 14.48 19.39
CA LEU A 155 2.78 14.07 18.08
C LEU A 155 1.63 14.02 17.07
N ASP A 156 1.82 14.63 15.89
CA ASP A 156 0.90 14.52 14.76
C ASP A 156 1.56 13.78 13.58
N VAL A 157 1.02 12.61 13.26
CA VAL A 157 1.52 11.70 12.22
C VAL A 157 0.70 11.73 10.93
N SER A 158 -0.35 12.56 10.89
CA SER A 158 -1.31 12.68 9.77
C SER A 158 -0.76 13.22 8.46
#